data_AF-A0A7W1NVZ0-F1
#
_entry.id   AF-A0A7W1NVZ0-F1
#
_cell.length_a   1.000
_cell.length_b   1.000
_cell.length_c   1.000
_cell.angle_alpha   90.00
_cell.angle_beta   90.00
_cell.angle_gamma   90.00
#
_symmetry.space_group_name_H-M   'P 1'
#
loop_
_entity.id
_entity.type
_entity.pdbx_description
1 polymer ?
#
loop_
_entity_poly.entity_id
_entity_poly.type
_entity_poly.pdbx_seq_one_letter_code
_entity_poly.pdbx_strand_id
1 'polypeptide(L)'
;MPQEAHHNPPIEKNSFNVLNLAFPALLLAFLIIPQIATQILLSRGANDPHIISIIGRQQTLSQNISKTALKLQVATNDEIRNQTKKVLAALLDTFEKSQIGLQYGDAELSIPFQSNSKEVGSLYAAIVPAYDAILTAGRCLVTSTASNCNSLSNSYVNVILGNENSFLDGMNQISLQYETETNNRLSQAKLISFVVLLVILLLFAVSSALLFRPIAERQAETVEELKRSRISLQAAVLDSEARSTELQTVVDVGTQVSTILEVDRLLRDVSDLTKERLRLYHSHIYLLNDTRDTLVLTA
;
A
#
# COMPACT_ATOMS: atom_id res chain seq x y z
N MET A 1 -26.24 -51.00 32.50
CA MET A 1 -25.86 -50.49 31.16
C MET A 1 -25.39 -49.05 31.33
N PRO A 2 -24.09 -48.77 31.18
CA PRO A 2 -23.56 -47.42 31.36
C PRO A 2 -23.58 -46.61 30.05
N GLN A 3 -23.66 -45.30 30.22
CA GLN A 3 -23.78 -44.23 29.23
C GLN A 3 -22.63 -44.19 28.21
N GLU A 4 -22.97 -44.05 26.93
CA GLU A 4 -22.05 -43.60 25.88
C GLU A 4 -21.81 -42.10 26.02
N ALA A 5 -20.56 -41.73 26.33
CA ALA A 5 -20.09 -40.37 26.35
C ALA A 5 -19.70 -39.93 24.92
N HIS A 6 -20.44 -38.97 24.37
CA HIS A 6 -20.04 -38.26 23.15
C HIS A 6 -18.76 -37.45 23.41
N HIS A 7 -17.64 -37.92 22.87
CA HIS A 7 -16.38 -37.19 22.83
C HIS A 7 -16.41 -36.20 21.66
N ASN A 8 -16.64 -34.92 21.96
CA ASN A 8 -16.53 -33.84 20.97
C ASN A 8 -15.08 -33.31 20.99
N PRO A 9 -14.34 -33.29 19.86
CA PRO A 9 -12.98 -32.78 19.86
C PRO A 9 -12.95 -31.26 20.07
N PRO A 10 -11.92 -30.70 20.72
CA PRO A 10 -11.83 -29.26 20.94
C PRO A 10 -11.51 -28.56 19.61
N ILE A 11 -12.44 -27.74 19.12
CA ILE A 11 -12.23 -26.90 17.94
C ILE A 11 -11.14 -25.88 18.27
N GLU A 12 -10.05 -25.96 17.53
CA GLU A 12 -8.83 -25.17 17.56
C GLU A 12 -9.11 -23.67 17.29
N LYS A 13 -9.62 -22.95 18.28
CA LYS A 13 -9.97 -21.51 18.16
C LYS A 13 -8.78 -20.59 17.85
N ASN A 14 -7.54 -21.00 18.16
CA ASN A 14 -6.35 -20.16 17.98
C ASN A 14 -5.82 -20.16 16.54
N SER A 15 -5.88 -21.26 15.80
CA SER A 15 -5.41 -21.32 14.39
C SER A 15 -6.29 -20.47 13.47
N PHE A 16 -7.59 -20.42 13.75
CA PHE A 16 -8.58 -19.65 12.98
C PHE A 16 -8.41 -18.13 13.09
N ASN A 17 -8.08 -17.61 14.28
CA ASN A 17 -7.87 -16.17 14.51
C ASN A 17 -6.54 -15.65 13.93
N VAL A 18 -5.48 -16.44 14.02
CA VAL A 18 -4.17 -16.07 13.45
C VAL A 18 -4.25 -16.07 11.92
N LEU A 19 -4.92 -17.06 11.31
CA LEU A 19 -5.09 -17.13 9.85
C LEU A 19 -5.97 -15.97 9.31
N ASN A 20 -7.04 -15.60 10.03
CA ASN A 20 -7.93 -14.50 9.64
C ASN A 20 -7.28 -13.11 9.72
N LEU A 21 -6.31 -12.90 10.62
CA LEU A 21 -5.60 -11.62 10.74
C LEU A 21 -4.32 -11.59 9.89
N ALA A 22 -3.64 -12.72 9.73
CA ALA A 22 -2.40 -12.82 8.96
C ALA A 22 -2.63 -12.58 7.46
N PHE A 23 -3.73 -13.09 6.88
CA PHE A 23 -4.03 -12.90 5.47
C PHE A 23 -4.19 -11.42 5.04
N PRO A 24 -5.06 -10.61 5.68
CA PRO A 24 -5.19 -9.20 5.33
C PRO A 24 -3.92 -8.40 5.67
N ALA A 25 -3.20 -8.74 6.74
CA ALA A 25 -1.93 -8.09 7.07
C ALA A 25 -0.85 -8.36 6.01
N LEU A 26 -0.76 -9.59 5.50
CA LEU A 26 0.19 -9.98 4.46
C LEU A 26 -0.17 -9.33 3.12
N LEU A 27 -1.46 -9.20 2.82
CA LEU A 27 -1.95 -8.50 1.63
C LEU A 27 -1.66 -6.99 1.69
N LEU A 28 -1.84 -6.36 2.85
CA LEU A 28 -1.43 -4.97 3.09
C LEU A 28 0.08 -4.77 2.98
N ALA A 29 0.88 -5.69 3.53
CA ALA A 29 2.33 -5.64 3.40
C ALA A 29 2.77 -5.74 1.92
N PHE A 30 2.13 -6.63 1.16
CA PHE A 30 2.38 -6.80 -0.28
C PHE A 30 2.01 -5.55 -1.10
N LEU A 31 1.03 -4.76 -0.65
CA LEU A 31 0.67 -3.47 -1.25
C LEU A 31 1.69 -2.37 -0.92
N ILE A 32 2.10 -2.27 0.35
CA ILE A 32 2.86 -1.11 0.86
C ILE A 32 4.35 -1.23 0.56
N ILE A 33 4.94 -2.44 0.69
CA ILE A 33 6.39 -2.64 0.54
C ILE A 33 6.90 -2.20 -0.84
N PRO A 34 6.27 -2.58 -1.97
CA PRO A 34 6.72 -2.12 -3.29
C PRO A 34 6.61 -0.61 -3.47
N GLN A 35 5.59 0.03 -2.87
CA GLN A 35 5.40 1.48 -2.95
C GLN A 35 6.46 2.25 -2.16
N ILE A 36 6.83 1.75 -0.98
CA ILE A 36 7.94 2.32 -0.21
C ILE A 36 9.26 2.11 -0.96
N ALA A 37 9.48 0.92 -1.52
CA ALA A 37 10.70 0.62 -2.27
C ALA A 37 10.86 1.50 -3.51
N THR A 38 9.80 1.74 -4.27
CA THR A 38 9.83 2.65 -5.42
C THR A 38 10.06 4.10 -4.98
N GLN A 39 9.44 4.55 -3.89
CA GLN A 39 9.67 5.90 -3.36
C GLN A 39 11.13 6.10 -2.92
N ILE A 40 11.73 5.09 -2.30
CA ILE A 40 13.17 5.10 -1.94
C ILE A 40 14.04 5.09 -3.19
N LEU A 41 13.69 4.29 -4.20
CA LEU A 41 14.47 4.23 -5.44
C LEU A 41 14.43 5.56 -6.20
N LEU A 42 13.28 6.23 -6.22
CA LEU A 42 13.12 7.56 -6.79
C LEU A 42 13.84 8.65 -5.97
N SER A 43 13.85 8.54 -4.64
CA SER A 43 14.56 9.50 -3.80
C SER A 43 16.08 9.37 -3.88
N ARG A 44 16.62 8.21 -4.26
CA ARG A 44 18.07 8.04 -4.55
C ARG A 44 18.55 8.91 -5.73
N GLY A 45 17.66 9.30 -6.65
CA GLY A 45 17.94 10.24 -7.74
C GLY A 45 17.63 11.71 -7.41
N ALA A 46 17.31 12.05 -6.16
CA ALA A 46 16.88 13.40 -5.78
C ALA A 46 17.95 14.49 -6.02
N ASN A 47 19.23 14.11 -6.13
CA ASN A 47 20.33 15.04 -6.37
C ASN A 47 20.62 15.27 -7.87
N ASP A 48 20.00 14.49 -8.76
CA ASP A 48 20.24 14.56 -10.22
C ASP A 48 19.96 15.97 -10.79
N PRO A 49 18.87 16.68 -10.41
CA PRO A 49 18.62 18.05 -10.88
C PRO A 49 19.68 19.06 -10.43
N HIS A 50 20.25 18.86 -9.23
CA HIS A 50 21.29 19.74 -8.70
C HIS A 50 22.60 19.58 -9.47
N ILE A 51 22.99 18.33 -9.78
CA ILE A 51 24.18 18.04 -10.59
C ILE A 51 24.04 18.65 -12.00
N ILE A 52 22.87 18.48 -12.64
CA ILE A 52 22.56 19.10 -13.95
C ILE A 52 22.68 20.63 -13.87
N SER A 53 22.22 21.25 -12.77
CA SER A 53 22.38 22.69 -12.57
C SER A 53 23.85 23.13 -12.51
N ILE A 54 24.70 22.38 -11.82
CA ILE A 54 26.15 22.68 -11.74
C ILE A 54 26.81 22.51 -13.11
N ILE A 55 26.43 21.50 -13.89
CA ILE A 55 26.85 21.33 -15.28
C ILE A 55 26.45 22.54 -16.13
N GLY A 56 25.21 23.03 -16.00
CA GLY A 56 24.77 24.25 -16.67
C GLY A 56 25.58 25.49 -16.25
N ARG A 57 25.94 25.58 -14.96
CA ARG A 57 26.82 26.66 -14.45
C ARG A 57 28.23 26.58 -15.03
N GLN A 58 28.77 25.38 -15.26
CA GLN A 58 30.07 25.19 -15.93
C GLN A 58 30.11 25.81 -17.33
N GLN A 59 29.03 25.67 -18.10
CA GLN A 59 28.91 26.29 -19.43
C GLN A 59 28.92 27.82 -19.33
N THR A 60 28.19 28.37 -18.35
CA THR A 60 28.19 29.81 -18.11
C THR A 60 29.56 30.31 -17.64
N LEU A 61 30.26 29.52 -16.81
CA LEU A 61 31.59 29.85 -16.32
C LEU A 61 32.61 29.92 -17.45
N SER A 62 32.65 28.97 -18.38
CA SER A 62 33.59 29.01 -19.51
C SER A 62 33.38 30.25 -20.37
N GLN A 63 32.12 30.62 -20.64
CA GLN A 63 31.78 31.84 -21.38
C GLN A 63 32.20 33.11 -20.62
N ASN A 64 32.01 33.15 -19.31
CA ASN A 64 32.43 34.29 -18.49
C ASN A 64 33.95 34.39 -18.40
N ILE A 65 34.67 33.27 -18.41
CA ILE A 65 36.14 33.23 -18.50
C ILE A 65 36.60 33.85 -19.82
N SER A 66 36.03 33.42 -20.95
CA SER A 66 36.31 34.00 -22.27
C SER A 66 36.05 35.49 -22.35
N LYS A 67 34.87 35.94 -21.88
CA LYS A 67 34.50 37.37 -21.86
C LYS A 67 35.43 38.19 -20.97
N THR A 68 35.80 37.66 -19.80
CA THR A 68 36.72 38.32 -18.87
C THR A 68 38.14 38.39 -19.45
N ALA A 69 38.59 37.34 -20.15
CA ALA A 69 39.87 37.33 -20.84
C ALA A 69 39.93 38.40 -21.95
N LEU A 70 38.87 38.54 -22.74
CA LEU A 70 38.75 39.60 -23.74
C LEU A 70 38.76 40.99 -23.11
N LYS A 71 38.01 41.18 -22.00
CA LYS A 71 38.01 42.43 -21.25
C LYS A 71 39.40 42.79 -20.74
N LEU A 72 40.19 41.80 -20.31
CA LEU A 72 41.56 41.99 -19.86
C LEU A 72 42.49 42.39 -21.01
N GLN A 73 42.29 41.82 -22.22
CA GLN A 73 43.09 42.14 -23.41
C GLN A 73 42.93 43.60 -23.86
N VAL A 74 41.72 44.15 -23.73
CA VAL A 74 41.41 45.54 -24.13
C VAL A 74 41.57 46.56 -23.00
N ALA A 75 41.91 46.13 -21.78
CA ALA A 75 42.05 47.01 -20.64
C ALA A 75 43.27 47.93 -20.80
N THR A 76 43.02 49.25 -20.78
CA THR A 76 44.06 50.29 -20.87
C THR A 76 44.49 50.81 -19.50
N ASN A 77 43.60 50.79 -18.51
CA ASN A 77 43.86 51.23 -17.13
C ASN A 77 44.31 50.04 -16.25
N ASP A 78 45.40 50.21 -15.50
CA ASP A 78 45.97 49.19 -14.63
C ASP A 78 45.08 48.82 -13.43
N GLU A 79 44.28 49.74 -12.91
CA GLU A 79 43.27 49.45 -11.89
C GLU A 79 42.22 48.49 -12.44
N ILE A 80 41.68 48.79 -13.63
CA ILE A 80 40.70 47.94 -14.33
C ILE A 80 41.33 46.58 -14.68
N ARG A 81 42.59 46.57 -15.13
CA ARG A 81 43.34 45.35 -15.44
C ARG A 81 43.47 44.47 -14.20
N ASN A 82 43.89 45.03 -13.07
CA ASN A 82 44.06 44.31 -11.81
C ASN A 82 42.72 43.81 -11.25
N GLN A 83 41.65 44.61 -11.33
CA GLN A 83 40.31 44.17 -10.94
C GLN A 83 39.82 43.03 -11.83
N THR A 84 40.01 43.13 -13.15
CA THR A 84 39.60 42.09 -14.11
C THR A 84 40.38 40.80 -13.88
N LYS A 85 41.67 40.87 -13.54
CA LYS A 85 42.47 39.70 -13.13
C LYS A 85 41.92 39.03 -11.87
N LYS A 86 41.50 39.79 -10.85
CA LYS A 86 40.86 39.23 -9.65
C LYS A 86 39.56 38.50 -9.98
N VAL A 87 38.73 39.07 -10.84
CA VAL A 87 37.50 38.42 -11.32
C VAL A 87 37.82 37.15 -12.09
N LEU A 88 38.78 37.18 -13.00
CA LEU A 88 39.21 36.01 -13.77
C LEU A 88 39.73 34.90 -12.85
N ALA A 89 40.53 35.25 -11.85
CA ALA A 89 41.04 34.30 -10.87
C ALA A 89 39.90 33.57 -10.14
N ALA A 90 38.92 34.33 -9.63
CA ALA A 90 37.77 33.75 -8.92
C ALA A 90 36.89 32.87 -9.83
N LEU A 91 36.74 33.25 -11.10
CA LEU A 91 36.03 32.42 -12.09
C LEU A 91 36.76 31.09 -12.33
N LEU A 92 38.09 31.14 -12.50
CA LEU A 92 38.92 29.94 -12.70
C LEU A 92 38.91 29.02 -11.48
N ASP A 93 38.96 29.57 -10.26
CA ASP A 93 38.85 28.81 -9.01
C ASP A 93 37.50 28.06 -8.94
N THR A 94 36.41 28.77 -9.25
CA THR A 94 35.06 28.18 -9.24
C THR A 94 34.89 27.13 -10.33
N PHE A 95 35.44 27.41 -11.52
CA PHE A 95 35.43 26.52 -12.67
C PHE A 95 36.14 25.21 -12.36
N GLU A 96 37.35 25.29 -11.82
CA GLU A 96 38.17 24.15 -11.40
C GLU A 96 37.52 23.33 -10.30
N LYS A 97 37.11 23.98 -9.20
CA LYS A 97 36.47 23.30 -8.07
C LYS A 97 35.23 22.53 -8.51
N SER A 98 34.37 23.17 -9.29
CA SER A 98 33.13 22.55 -9.77
C SER A 98 33.42 21.40 -10.75
N GLN A 99 34.42 21.50 -11.61
CA GLN A 99 34.80 20.42 -12.53
C GLN A 99 35.32 19.19 -11.79
N ILE A 100 36.12 19.39 -10.73
CA ILE A 100 36.60 18.31 -9.86
C ILE A 100 35.42 17.70 -9.09
N GLY A 101 34.58 18.54 -8.49
CA GLY A 101 33.41 18.09 -7.74
C GLY A 101 32.43 17.26 -8.57
N LEU A 102 32.22 17.62 -9.83
CA LEU A 102 31.37 16.85 -10.75
C LEU A 102 31.92 15.45 -11.11
N GLN A 103 33.24 15.25 -11.02
CA GLN A 103 33.87 13.96 -11.36
C GLN A 103 34.10 13.07 -10.13
N TYR A 104 34.35 13.67 -8.97
CA TYR A 104 34.81 12.95 -7.79
C TYR A 104 33.94 13.19 -6.53
N GLY A 105 32.91 14.01 -6.62
CA GLY A 105 32.12 14.46 -5.49
C GLY A 105 32.76 15.63 -4.75
N ASP A 106 31.93 16.47 -4.14
CA ASP A 106 32.35 17.62 -3.32
C ASP A 106 31.24 17.93 -2.31
N ALA A 107 31.56 17.84 -1.02
CA ALA A 107 30.59 18.02 0.05
C ALA A 107 30.11 19.47 0.17
N GLU A 108 30.93 20.44 -0.19
CA GLU A 108 30.57 21.87 -0.15
C GLU A 108 29.63 22.25 -1.30
N LEU A 109 29.79 21.59 -2.45
CA LEU A 109 28.88 21.71 -3.58
C LEU A 109 27.64 20.81 -3.46
N SER A 110 27.51 20.04 -2.37
CA SER A 110 26.46 19.03 -2.18
C SER A 110 26.40 18.01 -3.33
N ILE A 111 27.56 17.66 -3.89
CA ILE A 111 27.69 16.61 -4.90
C ILE A 111 28.11 15.33 -4.15
N PRO A 112 27.25 14.32 -4.04
CA PRO A 112 27.60 13.10 -3.34
C PRO A 112 28.71 12.38 -4.11
N PHE A 113 29.53 11.62 -3.39
CA PHE A 113 30.44 10.67 -4.04
C PHE A 113 29.59 9.64 -4.79
N GLN A 114 29.50 9.81 -6.11
CA GLN A 114 28.79 8.92 -7.02
C GLN A 114 29.72 8.60 -8.17
N SER A 115 29.82 7.32 -8.52
CA SER A 115 30.53 6.93 -9.73
C SER A 115 29.68 7.35 -10.93
N ASN A 116 30.22 8.23 -11.75
CA ASN A 116 29.66 8.53 -13.07
C ASN A 116 29.49 7.23 -13.87
N SER A 117 28.46 7.20 -14.71
CA SER A 117 28.32 6.11 -15.68
C SER A 117 29.54 6.04 -16.59
N LYS A 118 29.72 4.91 -17.27
CA LYS A 118 30.82 4.74 -18.21
C LYS A 118 30.73 5.77 -19.34
N GLU A 119 29.52 6.07 -19.77
CA GLU A 119 29.18 7.04 -20.80
C GLU A 119 29.57 8.46 -20.36
N VAL A 120 29.13 8.89 -19.17
CA VAL A 120 29.49 10.20 -18.60
C VAL A 120 31.00 10.32 -18.38
N GLY A 121 31.65 9.26 -17.87
CA GLY A 121 33.10 9.23 -17.70
C GLY A 121 33.86 9.41 -19.01
N SER A 122 33.38 8.80 -20.10
CA SER A 122 33.97 8.97 -21.43
C SER A 122 33.81 10.40 -21.96
N LEU A 123 32.68 11.05 -21.69
CA LEU A 123 32.45 12.44 -22.09
C LEU A 123 33.36 13.40 -21.30
N TYR A 124 33.53 13.18 -19.99
CA TYR A 124 34.49 13.94 -19.19
C TYR A 124 35.92 13.79 -19.72
N ALA A 125 36.34 12.57 -20.07
CA ALA A 125 37.65 12.34 -20.66
C ALA A 125 37.85 13.09 -22.00
N ALA A 126 36.80 13.20 -22.82
CA ALA A 126 36.85 13.89 -24.10
C ALA A 126 37.01 15.42 -23.97
N ILE A 127 36.51 16.03 -22.89
CA ILE A 127 36.61 17.48 -22.68
C ILE A 127 37.91 17.94 -22.01
N VAL A 128 38.69 17.01 -21.44
CA VAL A 128 39.95 17.32 -20.72
C VAL A 128 40.89 18.24 -21.52
N PRO A 129 41.17 18.02 -22.82
CA PRO A 129 42.09 18.88 -23.56
C PRO A 129 41.63 20.34 -23.62
N ALA A 130 40.34 20.58 -23.88
CA ALA A 130 39.77 21.92 -23.96
C ALA A 130 39.71 22.58 -22.57
N TYR A 131 39.33 21.81 -21.55
CA TYR A 131 39.31 22.25 -20.15
C TYR A 131 40.70 22.70 -19.68
N ASP A 132 41.72 21.85 -19.86
CA ASP A 132 43.10 22.13 -19.43
C ASP A 132 43.68 23.34 -20.16
N ALA A 133 43.38 23.49 -21.45
CA ALA A 133 43.81 24.63 -22.25
C ALA A 133 43.21 25.96 -21.72
N ILE A 134 41.90 25.97 -21.43
CA ILE A 134 41.21 27.15 -20.86
C ILE A 134 41.78 27.49 -19.47
N LEU A 135 41.89 26.49 -18.60
CA LEU A 135 42.36 26.67 -17.23
C LEU A 135 43.80 27.18 -17.21
N THR A 136 44.70 26.52 -17.92
CA THR A 136 46.13 26.88 -17.97
C THR A 136 46.33 28.28 -18.55
N ALA A 137 45.69 28.59 -19.68
CA ALA A 137 45.79 29.91 -20.31
C ALA A 137 45.21 31.02 -19.41
N GLY A 138 44.08 30.74 -18.74
CA GLY A 138 43.47 31.64 -17.78
C GLY A 138 44.38 31.93 -16.59
N ARG A 139 45.02 30.89 -16.02
CA ARG A 139 45.98 31.05 -14.91
C ARG A 139 47.19 31.88 -15.31
N CYS A 140 47.71 31.69 -16.52
CA CYS A 140 48.80 32.51 -17.05
C CYS A 140 48.40 33.98 -17.30
N LEU A 141 47.14 34.27 -17.64
CA LEU A 141 46.63 35.65 -17.74
C LEU A 141 46.54 36.36 -16.38
N VAL A 142 46.22 35.62 -15.32
CA VAL A 142 46.15 36.15 -13.95
C VAL A 142 47.56 36.37 -13.40
N THR A 143 48.39 35.33 -13.43
CA THR A 143 49.72 35.29 -12.79
C THR A 143 50.81 35.07 -13.83
N SER A 144 51.39 36.16 -14.32
CA SER A 144 52.42 36.17 -15.37
C SER A 144 53.82 35.71 -14.90
N THR A 145 53.98 35.32 -13.63
CA THR A 145 55.27 34.95 -13.02
C THR A 145 55.42 33.44 -12.76
N ALA A 146 54.44 32.61 -13.11
CA ALA A 146 54.57 31.16 -12.97
C ALA A 146 55.55 30.58 -14.00
N SER A 147 56.41 29.66 -13.56
CA SER A 147 57.50 29.04 -14.34
C SER A 147 57.06 28.34 -15.63
N ASN A 148 55.77 28.02 -15.76
CA ASN A 148 55.20 27.28 -16.90
C ASN A 148 54.50 28.20 -17.92
N CYS A 149 54.46 29.52 -17.66
CA CYS A 149 53.86 30.50 -18.57
C CYS A 149 54.94 31.06 -19.50
N ASN A 150 55.17 30.43 -20.65
CA ASN A 150 56.15 30.90 -21.63
C ASN A 150 55.70 32.22 -22.29
N SER A 151 56.65 33.14 -22.50
CA SER A 151 56.42 34.47 -23.11
C SER A 151 56.10 34.44 -24.62
N LEU A 152 56.00 33.25 -25.22
CA LEU A 152 55.91 33.02 -26.67
C LEU A 152 54.60 32.40 -27.15
N SER A 153 53.53 32.39 -26.34
CA SER A 153 52.24 31.87 -26.78
C SER A 153 51.42 32.96 -27.47
N ASN A 154 51.05 32.75 -28.73
CA ASN A 154 49.97 33.50 -29.39
C ASN A 154 48.83 33.73 -28.39
N SER A 155 48.65 34.98 -27.94
CA SER A 155 47.73 35.47 -26.90
C SER A 155 46.96 34.38 -26.13
N TYR A 156 47.22 34.18 -24.83
CA TYR A 156 46.44 33.26 -23.98
C TYR A 156 44.92 33.42 -24.12
N VAL A 157 44.45 34.63 -24.47
CA VAL A 157 43.03 34.89 -24.81
C VAL A 157 42.58 34.05 -26.01
N ASN A 158 43.38 33.96 -27.07
CA ASN A 158 43.07 33.14 -28.25
C ASN A 158 43.01 31.64 -27.93
N VAL A 159 43.84 31.16 -26.99
CA VAL A 159 43.77 29.76 -26.52
C VAL A 159 42.44 29.51 -25.81
N ILE A 160 42.02 30.41 -24.93
CA ILE A 160 40.72 30.32 -24.24
C ILE A 160 39.58 30.31 -25.27
N LEU A 161 39.54 31.29 -26.17
CA LEU A 161 38.48 31.41 -27.18
C LEU A 161 38.44 30.23 -28.16
N GLY A 162 39.61 29.71 -28.56
CA GLY A 162 39.70 28.58 -29.48
C GLY A 162 39.21 27.26 -28.89
N ASN A 163 39.21 27.12 -27.56
CA ASN A 163 38.80 25.90 -26.86
C ASN A 163 37.41 26.00 -26.23
N GLU A 164 36.85 27.21 -26.06
CA GLU A 164 35.55 27.44 -25.43
C GLU A 164 34.43 26.63 -26.08
N ASN A 165 34.31 26.65 -27.41
CA ASN A 165 33.23 25.94 -28.11
C ASN A 165 33.33 24.42 -27.90
N SER A 166 34.54 23.86 -28.00
CA SER A 166 34.74 22.42 -27.77
C SER A 166 34.39 22.02 -26.34
N PHE A 167 34.71 22.87 -25.36
CA PHE A 167 34.31 22.65 -23.97
C PHE A 167 32.79 22.75 -23.79
N LEU A 168 32.17 23.79 -24.36
CA LEU A 168 30.71 23.99 -24.30
C LEU A 168 29.93 22.83 -24.91
N ASP A 169 30.34 22.37 -26.09
CA ASP A 169 29.71 21.24 -26.78
C ASP A 169 29.80 19.96 -25.94
N GLY A 170 30.97 19.71 -25.35
CA GLY A 170 31.17 18.56 -24.47
C GLY A 170 30.37 18.66 -23.18
N MET A 171 30.32 19.83 -22.52
CA MET A 171 29.50 20.04 -21.33
C MET A 171 28.00 19.93 -21.62
N ASN A 172 27.55 20.34 -22.81
CA ASN A 172 26.18 20.15 -23.25
C ASN A 172 25.85 18.66 -23.44
N GLN A 173 26.75 17.89 -24.06
CA GLN A 173 26.61 16.43 -24.18
C GLN A 173 26.55 15.75 -22.81
N ILE A 174 27.39 16.18 -21.85
CA ILE A 174 27.35 15.69 -20.48
C ILE A 174 25.98 15.99 -19.84
N SER A 175 25.49 17.22 -19.95
CA SER A 175 24.16 17.60 -19.42
C SER A 175 23.05 16.70 -19.98
N LEU A 176 23.03 16.52 -21.31
CA LEU A 176 22.05 15.69 -21.99
C LEU A 176 22.14 14.22 -21.59
N GLN A 177 23.35 13.71 -21.36
CA GLN A 177 23.55 12.34 -20.89
C GLN A 177 23.02 12.15 -19.47
N TYR A 178 23.27 13.09 -18.55
CA TYR A 178 22.66 13.05 -17.21
C TYR A 178 21.13 13.12 -17.26
N GLU A 179 20.56 14.00 -18.08
CA GLU A 179 19.12 14.07 -18.28
C GLU A 179 18.55 12.75 -18.81
N THR A 180 19.22 12.14 -19.79
CA THR A 180 18.83 10.85 -20.38
C THR A 180 18.86 9.74 -19.34
N GLU A 181 19.93 9.64 -18.55
CA GLU A 181 20.05 8.63 -17.49
C GLU A 181 18.99 8.82 -16.39
N THR A 182 18.75 10.06 -15.98
CA THR A 182 17.74 10.41 -14.98
C THR A 182 16.34 10.02 -15.47
N ASN A 183 16.01 10.38 -16.71
CA ASN A 183 14.70 10.07 -17.31
C ASN A 183 14.50 8.57 -17.54
N ASN A 184 15.55 7.83 -17.91
CA ASN A 184 15.49 6.37 -18.07
C ASN A 184 15.23 5.68 -16.72
N ARG A 185 15.95 6.06 -15.66
CA ARG A 185 15.73 5.54 -14.31
C ARG A 185 14.29 5.82 -13.83
N LEU A 186 13.81 7.04 -14.05
CA LEU A 186 12.45 7.45 -13.70
C LEU A 186 11.38 6.63 -14.45
N SER A 187 11.59 6.41 -15.74
CA SER A 187 10.64 5.67 -16.59
C SER A 187 10.58 4.19 -16.23
N GLN A 188 11.73 3.55 -15.98
CA GLN A 188 11.78 2.16 -15.53
C GLN A 188 11.11 1.97 -14.17
N ALA A 189 11.38 2.85 -13.21
CA ALA A 189 10.75 2.81 -11.90
C ALA A 189 9.21 2.94 -11.99
N LYS A 190 8.72 3.83 -12.85
CA LYS A 190 7.27 4.00 -13.11
C LYS A 190 6.65 2.76 -13.75
N LEU A 191 7.30 2.16 -14.74
CA LEU A 191 6.79 0.96 -15.41
C LEU A 191 6.70 -0.22 -14.44
N ILE A 192 7.75 -0.45 -13.64
CA ILE A 192 7.74 -1.50 -12.61
C ILE A 192 6.60 -1.26 -11.61
N SER A 193 6.45 -0.02 -11.12
CA SER A 193 5.36 0.33 -10.20
C SER A 193 3.98 0.04 -10.79
N PHE A 194 3.76 0.40 -12.06
CA PHE A 194 2.50 0.15 -12.75
C PHE A 194 2.20 -1.35 -12.94
N VAL A 195 3.20 -2.14 -13.36
CA VAL A 195 3.05 -3.59 -13.53
C VAL A 195 2.74 -4.27 -12.20
N VAL A 196 3.45 -3.90 -11.13
CA VAL A 196 3.20 -4.43 -9.78
C VAL A 196 1.77 -4.11 -9.33
N LEU A 197 1.30 -2.88 -9.53
CA LEU A 197 -0.08 -2.50 -9.22
C LEU A 197 -1.10 -3.36 -9.98
N LEU A 198 -0.89 -3.58 -11.28
CA LEU A 198 -1.79 -4.38 -12.11
C LEU A 198 -1.83 -5.84 -11.63
N VAL A 199 -0.68 -6.43 -11.33
CA VAL A 199 -0.58 -7.79 -10.79
C VAL A 199 -1.32 -7.91 -9.45
N ILE A 200 -1.16 -6.93 -8.56
CA ILE A 200 -1.87 -6.90 -7.27
C ILE A 200 -3.39 -6.83 -7.51
N LEU A 201 -3.86 -5.96 -8.40
CA LEU A 201 -5.29 -5.85 -8.70
C LEU A 201 -5.86 -7.16 -9.26
N LEU A 202 -5.11 -7.83 -10.14
CA LEU A 202 -5.50 -9.15 -10.66
C LEU A 202 -5.54 -10.21 -9.55
N LEU A 203 -4.52 -10.26 -8.69
CA LEU A 203 -4.49 -11.18 -7.56
C LEU A 203 -5.67 -10.93 -6.61
N PHE A 204 -6.00 -9.66 -6.35
CA PHE A 204 -7.14 -9.30 -5.52
C PHE A 204 -8.46 -9.71 -6.18
N ALA A 205 -8.63 -9.48 -7.49
CA ALA A 205 -9.82 -9.88 -8.22
C ALA A 205 -10.01 -11.42 -8.22
N VAL A 206 -8.92 -12.17 -8.44
CA VAL A 206 -8.94 -13.65 -8.43
C VAL A 206 -9.20 -14.17 -7.02
N SER A 207 -8.47 -13.68 -6.02
CA SER A 207 -8.69 -14.02 -4.61
C SER A 207 -10.13 -13.72 -4.21
N SER A 208 -10.68 -12.60 -4.69
CA SER A 208 -12.04 -12.21 -4.38
C SER A 208 -13.06 -13.17 -5.00
N ALA A 209 -12.89 -13.50 -6.27
CA ALA A 209 -13.77 -14.43 -6.98
C ALA A 209 -13.71 -15.87 -6.44
N LEU A 210 -12.52 -16.37 -6.09
CA LEU A 210 -12.32 -17.75 -5.65
C LEU A 210 -12.56 -17.97 -4.15
N LEU A 211 -12.20 -17.02 -3.28
CA LEU A 211 -12.36 -17.18 -1.83
C LEU A 211 -13.72 -16.67 -1.33
N PHE A 212 -14.16 -15.48 -1.74
CA PHE A 212 -15.39 -14.92 -1.15
C PHE A 212 -16.66 -15.59 -1.64
N ARG A 213 -16.70 -16.08 -2.89
CA ARG A 213 -17.88 -16.76 -3.42
C ARG A 213 -18.27 -18.02 -2.61
N PRO A 214 -17.39 -19.02 -2.40
CA PRO A 214 -17.76 -20.20 -1.61
C PRO A 214 -17.98 -19.88 -0.13
N ILE A 215 -17.31 -18.87 0.42
CA ILE A 215 -17.55 -18.43 1.81
C ILE A 215 -18.95 -17.83 1.93
N ALA A 216 -19.38 -16.99 0.97
CA ALA A 216 -20.70 -16.40 0.96
C ALA A 216 -21.80 -17.46 0.81
N GLU A 217 -21.59 -18.46 -0.05
CA GLU A 217 -22.52 -19.58 -0.22
C GLU A 217 -22.65 -20.41 1.07
N ARG A 218 -21.54 -20.81 1.71
CA ARG A 218 -21.57 -21.55 2.99
C ARG A 218 -22.20 -20.76 4.14
N GLN A 219 -21.94 -19.45 4.19
CA GLN A 219 -22.59 -18.60 5.19
C GLN A 219 -24.10 -18.48 4.94
N ALA A 220 -24.53 -18.42 3.69
CA ALA A 220 -25.95 -18.39 3.36
C ALA A 220 -26.67 -19.68 3.80
N GLU A 221 -26.07 -20.86 3.58
CA GLU A 221 -26.61 -22.14 4.06
C GLU A 221 -26.73 -22.19 5.58
N THR A 222 -25.68 -21.77 6.30
CA THR A 222 -25.69 -21.74 7.77
C THR A 222 -26.76 -20.79 8.30
N VAL A 223 -26.94 -19.63 7.65
CA VAL A 223 -28.00 -18.66 7.99
C VAL A 223 -29.38 -19.25 7.73
N GLU A 224 -29.55 -20.01 6.65
CA GLU A 224 -30.81 -20.67 6.33
C GLU A 224 -31.14 -21.80 7.32
N GLU A 225 -30.15 -22.60 7.70
CA GLU A 225 -30.29 -23.66 8.71
C GLU A 225 -30.65 -23.08 10.09
N LEU A 226 -29.96 -22.00 10.51
CA LEU A 226 -30.30 -21.27 11.72
C LEU A 226 -31.71 -20.71 11.67
N LYS A 227 -32.14 -20.19 10.52
CA LYS A 227 -33.50 -19.69 10.33
C LYS A 227 -34.52 -20.83 10.44
N ARG A 228 -34.27 -21.98 9.82
CA ARG A 228 -35.13 -23.18 9.92
C ARG A 228 -35.21 -23.69 11.36
N SER A 229 -34.07 -23.83 12.02
CA SER A 229 -33.99 -24.27 13.42
C SER A 229 -34.75 -23.32 14.36
N ARG A 230 -34.64 -22.01 14.14
CA ARG A 230 -35.42 -21.00 14.88
C ARG A 230 -36.93 -21.17 14.65
N ILE A 231 -37.36 -21.41 13.41
CA ILE A 231 -38.77 -21.64 13.07
C ILE A 231 -39.28 -22.93 13.72
N SER A 232 -38.53 -24.02 13.68
CA SER A 232 -38.95 -25.29 14.30
C SER A 232 -39.02 -25.19 15.81
N LEU A 233 -38.07 -24.49 16.44
CA LEU A 233 -38.11 -24.24 17.88
C LEU A 233 -39.33 -23.39 18.25
N GLN A 234 -39.64 -22.34 17.49
CA GLN A 234 -40.84 -21.55 17.71
C GLN A 234 -42.12 -22.38 17.57
N ALA A 235 -42.20 -23.26 16.56
CA ALA A 235 -43.35 -24.16 16.39
C ALA A 235 -43.49 -25.15 17.55
N ALA A 236 -42.38 -25.73 18.03
CA ALA A 236 -42.39 -26.65 19.17
C ALA A 236 -42.79 -25.96 20.49
N VAL A 237 -42.37 -24.71 20.69
CA VAL A 237 -42.81 -23.90 21.84
C VAL A 237 -44.31 -23.67 21.79
N LEU A 238 -44.86 -23.29 20.63
CA LEU A 238 -46.31 -23.10 20.46
C LEU A 238 -47.12 -24.39 20.70
N ASP A 239 -46.65 -25.55 20.20
CA ASP A 239 -47.28 -26.85 20.47
C ASP A 239 -47.24 -27.22 21.96
N SER A 240 -46.12 -26.95 22.63
CA SER A 240 -45.97 -27.18 24.07
C SER A 240 -46.90 -26.28 24.88
N GLU A 241 -47.07 -25.01 24.51
CA GLU A 241 -48.01 -24.08 25.15
C GLU A 241 -49.47 -24.54 24.98
N ALA A 242 -49.84 -24.99 23.78
CA ALA A 242 -51.17 -25.52 23.51
C ALA A 242 -51.48 -26.76 24.37
N ARG A 243 -50.56 -27.72 24.43
CA ARG A 243 -50.70 -28.92 25.28
C ARG A 243 -50.73 -28.58 26.77
N SER A 244 -49.92 -27.62 27.22
CA SER A 244 -49.97 -27.16 28.62
C SER A 244 -51.34 -26.59 28.96
N THR A 245 -51.93 -25.82 28.04
CA THR A 245 -53.27 -25.24 28.23
C THR A 245 -54.35 -26.33 28.31
N GLU A 246 -54.25 -27.36 27.45
CA GLU A 246 -55.15 -28.52 27.49
C GLU A 246 -55.00 -29.32 28.78
N LEU A 247 -53.78 -29.65 29.19
CA LEU A 247 -53.51 -30.36 30.45
C LEU A 247 -54.02 -29.58 31.65
N GLN A 248 -53.87 -28.26 31.67
CA GLN A 248 -54.40 -27.42 32.73
C GLN A 248 -55.93 -27.49 32.78
N THR A 249 -56.57 -27.52 31.60
CA THR A 249 -58.03 -27.73 31.49
C THR A 249 -58.45 -29.09 32.03
N VAL A 250 -57.70 -30.16 31.73
CA VAL A 250 -57.96 -31.52 32.24
C VAL A 250 -57.77 -31.58 33.76
N VAL A 251 -56.73 -30.95 34.30
CA VAL A 251 -56.48 -30.86 35.74
C VAL A 251 -57.60 -30.08 36.43
N ASP A 252 -58.05 -28.97 35.85
CA ASP A 252 -59.18 -28.18 36.37
C ASP A 252 -60.47 -29.02 36.40
N VAL A 253 -60.76 -29.78 35.34
CA VAL A 253 -61.88 -30.74 35.33
C VAL A 253 -61.70 -31.79 36.43
N GLY A 254 -60.53 -32.41 36.54
CA GLY A 254 -60.27 -33.44 37.54
C GLY A 254 -60.37 -32.96 38.99
N THR A 255 -59.88 -31.75 39.29
CA THR A 255 -60.00 -31.14 40.63
C THR A 255 -61.45 -30.82 40.97
N GLN A 256 -62.22 -30.24 40.04
CA GLN A 256 -63.63 -29.92 40.25
C GLN A 256 -64.46 -31.21 40.47
N VAL A 257 -64.19 -32.24 39.67
CA VAL A 257 -64.84 -33.56 39.76
C VAL A 257 -64.53 -34.25 41.10
N SER A 258 -63.28 -34.20 41.58
CA SER A 258 -62.88 -34.79 42.86
C SER A 258 -63.61 -34.20 44.08
N THR A 259 -64.26 -33.04 43.95
CA THR A 259 -65.06 -32.45 45.04
C THR A 259 -66.49 -32.98 45.11
N ILE A 260 -66.94 -33.74 44.12
CA ILE A 260 -68.30 -34.29 44.06
C ILE A 260 -68.31 -35.70 44.67
N LEU A 261 -69.02 -35.86 45.80
CA LEU A 261 -69.05 -37.11 46.57
C LEU A 261 -70.17 -38.09 46.15
N GLU A 262 -71.09 -37.69 45.27
CA GLU A 262 -72.23 -38.51 44.84
C GLU A 262 -72.04 -39.03 43.41
N VAL A 263 -72.08 -40.35 43.23
CA VAL A 263 -71.70 -41.05 41.98
C VAL A 263 -72.57 -40.63 40.79
N ASP A 264 -73.88 -40.55 40.95
CA ASP A 264 -74.77 -40.20 39.83
C ASP A 264 -74.60 -38.74 39.38
N ARG A 265 -74.33 -37.84 40.33
CA ARG A 265 -74.07 -36.44 40.07
C ARG A 265 -72.68 -36.23 39.47
N LEU A 266 -71.69 -36.97 39.97
CA LEU A 266 -70.32 -36.99 39.47
C LEU A 266 -70.29 -37.33 37.98
N LEU A 267 -70.96 -38.41 37.56
CA LEU A 267 -70.91 -38.86 36.17
C LEU A 267 -71.54 -37.85 35.20
N ARG A 268 -72.66 -37.24 35.58
CA ARG A 268 -73.28 -36.17 34.78
C ARG A 268 -72.40 -34.92 34.72
N ASP A 269 -71.91 -34.45 35.86
CA ASP A 269 -71.08 -33.25 35.94
C ASP A 269 -69.72 -33.45 35.22
N VAL A 270 -69.11 -34.64 35.28
CA VAL A 270 -67.91 -34.98 34.49
C VAL A 270 -68.17 -34.87 33.00
N SER A 271 -69.29 -35.44 32.52
CA SER A 271 -69.65 -35.44 31.10
C SER A 271 -69.88 -34.02 30.58
N ASP A 272 -70.66 -33.23 31.31
CA ASP A 272 -70.98 -31.84 30.96
C ASP A 272 -69.75 -30.93 31.04
N LEU A 273 -68.93 -31.06 32.08
CA LEU A 273 -67.74 -30.22 32.27
C LEU A 273 -66.65 -30.56 31.25
N THR A 274 -66.46 -31.84 30.91
CA THR A 274 -65.53 -32.28 29.85
C THR A 274 -65.97 -31.72 28.49
N LYS A 275 -67.28 -31.78 28.20
CA LYS A 275 -67.85 -31.24 26.97
C LYS A 275 -67.63 -29.73 26.86
N GLU A 276 -67.93 -28.98 27.92
CA GLU A 276 -67.82 -27.51 27.91
C GLU A 276 -66.36 -27.04 27.86
N ARG A 277 -65.49 -27.61 28.70
CA ARG A 277 -64.10 -27.14 28.88
C ARG A 277 -63.18 -27.53 27.72
N LEU A 278 -63.37 -28.72 27.15
CA LEU A 278 -62.65 -29.15 25.94
C LEU A 278 -63.37 -28.76 24.64
N ARG A 279 -64.50 -28.03 24.73
CA ARG A 279 -65.33 -27.58 23.61
C ARG A 279 -65.73 -28.71 22.65
N LEU A 280 -66.10 -29.86 23.20
CA LEU A 280 -66.51 -31.02 22.43
C LEU A 280 -67.99 -30.92 22.03
N TYR A 281 -68.34 -31.48 20.87
CA TYR A 281 -69.72 -31.44 20.38
C TYR A 281 -70.66 -32.33 21.21
N HIS A 282 -70.17 -33.51 21.62
CA HIS A 282 -70.83 -34.44 22.54
C HIS A 282 -69.81 -35.10 23.47
N SER A 283 -70.24 -35.40 24.70
CA SER A 283 -69.54 -36.26 25.66
C SER A 283 -70.58 -37.21 26.25
N HIS A 284 -70.24 -38.48 26.37
CA HIS A 284 -71.12 -39.51 26.91
C HIS A 284 -70.32 -40.49 27.76
N ILE A 285 -70.85 -40.88 28.92
CA ILE A 285 -70.29 -41.88 29.81
C ILE A 285 -71.20 -43.10 29.80
N TYR A 286 -70.63 -44.24 29.44
CA TYR A 286 -71.31 -45.53 29.47
C TYR A 286 -70.79 -46.35 30.64
N LEU A 287 -71.68 -46.86 31.48
CA LEU A 287 -71.34 -47.84 32.51
C LEU A 287 -71.70 -49.25 32.02
N LEU A 288 -70.89 -50.22 32.42
CA LEU A 288 -71.19 -51.62 32.19
C LEU A 288 -72.24 -52.07 33.22
N ASN A 289 -73.27 -52.79 32.77
CA ASN A 289 -74.29 -53.32 33.67
C ASN A 289 -73.76 -54.45 34.58
N ASP A 290 -74.52 -54.80 35.63
CA ASP A 290 -74.09 -55.80 36.64
C ASP A 290 -73.83 -57.20 36.07
N THR A 291 -74.49 -57.54 34.96
CA THR A 291 -74.32 -58.81 34.22
C THR A 291 -73.15 -58.79 33.24
N ARG A 292 -72.46 -57.65 33.11
CA ARG A 292 -71.29 -57.40 32.25
C ARG A 292 -71.50 -57.66 30.75
N ASP A 293 -72.73 -57.56 30.27
CA ASP A 293 -73.12 -57.92 28.90
C ASP A 293 -73.58 -56.73 28.06
N THR A 294 -73.98 -55.60 28.66
CA THR A 294 -74.36 -54.40 27.90
C THR A 294 -73.81 -53.10 28.53
N LEU A 295 -73.46 -52.15 27.66
CA LEU A 295 -73.09 -50.79 28.04
C LEU A 295 -74.34 -49.91 28.11
N VAL A 296 -74.58 -49.31 29.26
CA VAL A 296 -75.72 -48.42 29.52
C VAL A 296 -75.23 -46.99 29.53
N LEU A 297 -75.85 -46.12 28.72
CA LEU A 297 -75.56 -44.69 28.73
C LEU A 297 -76.01 -44.10 30.08
N THR A 298 -75.09 -43.50 30.81
CA THR A 298 -75.33 -42.98 32.17
C THR A 298 -75.25 -41.46 32.24
N ALA A 299 -74.42 -40.83 31.40
CA ALA A 299 -74.26 -39.38 31.30
C ALA A 299 -73.72 -38.95 29.92
#